data_AF-A0A3M2DMT2-F1
#
_entry.id   AF-A0A3M2DMT2-F1
#
_cell.length_a   1.000
_cell.length_b   1.000
_cell.length_c   1.000
_cell.angle_alpha   90.00
_cell.angle_beta   90.00
_cell.angle_gamma   90.00
#
_symmetry.space_group_name_H-M   'P 1'
#
loop_
_entity.id
_entity.type
_entity.pdbx_description
1 polymer ?
#
loop_
_entity_poly.entity_id
_entity_poly.type
_entity_poly.pdbx_seq_one_letter_code
_entity_poly.pdbx_strand_id
1 'polypeptide(L)'
;MRISDKVEQTLRQLAEQGRTLNCYVYDTTPMRQKIAHLNAIMPAGVEVYYAMKANPHLAFLQAAREAGAAGIEIASLGEAEKAVAAGFAPSQLIYTGPGKTPEELRWGVEQGIRTIHVESLLEA
;
A
#
# COMPACT_ATOMS: atom_id res chain seq x y z
N MET A 1 6.19 -1.82 -20.62
CA MET A 1 5.81 -3.10 -19.99
C MET A 1 5.82 -4.17 -21.07
N ARG A 2 6.66 -5.20 -20.95
CA ARG A 2 6.62 -6.36 -21.85
C ARG A 2 5.78 -7.42 -21.13
N ILE A 3 4.56 -7.64 -21.60
CA ILE A 3 3.69 -8.68 -21.05
C ILE A 3 4.33 -10.03 -21.38
N SER A 4 4.41 -10.95 -20.41
CA SER A 4 4.97 -12.27 -20.68
C SER A 4 4.05 -13.09 -21.56
N ASP A 5 4.61 -13.99 -22.37
CA ASP A 5 3.84 -14.86 -23.26
C ASP A 5 2.75 -15.64 -22.50
N LYS A 6 3.04 -16.03 -21.26
CA LYS A 6 2.07 -16.69 -20.38
C LYS A 6 0.87 -15.80 -20.04
N VAL A 7 1.10 -14.53 -19.71
CA VAL A 7 0.01 -13.59 -19.40
C VAL A 7 -0.80 -13.33 -20.67
N GLU A 8 -0.14 -13.12 -21.81
CA GLU A 8 -0.82 -12.94 -23.09
C GLU A 8 -1.71 -14.14 -23.45
N GLN A 9 -1.18 -15.36 -23.37
CA GLN A 9 -1.96 -16.59 -23.61
C GLN A 9 -3.16 -16.70 -22.66
N THR A 10 -2.97 -16.38 -21.38
CA THR A 10 -4.05 -16.37 -20.38
C THR A 10 -5.14 -15.37 -20.75
N LEU A 11 -4.76 -14.15 -21.14
CA LEU A 11 -5.71 -13.12 -21.57
C LEU A 11 -6.49 -13.56 -22.82
N ARG A 12 -5.81 -14.18 -23.80
CA ARG A 12 -6.45 -14.70 -25.01
C ARG A 12 -7.43 -15.84 -24.71
N GLN A 13 -7.11 -16.70 -23.75
CA GLN A 13 -8.00 -17.77 -23.31
C GLN A 13 -9.24 -17.22 -22.58
N LEU A 14 -9.07 -16.23 -21.70
CA LEU A 14 -10.15 -15.60 -20.96
C LEU A 14 -11.07 -14.75 -21.84
N ALA A 15 -10.56 -14.22 -22.96
CA ALA A 15 -11.31 -13.40 -23.90
C ALA A 15 -12.23 -14.20 -24.85
N GLU A 16 -12.51 -15.49 -24.56
CA GLU A 16 -13.45 -16.41 -25.24
C GLU A 16 -14.03 -15.89 -26.58
N GLN A 17 -13.58 -16.47 -27.70
CA GLN A 17 -13.96 -16.20 -29.10
C GLN A 17 -15.09 -15.16 -29.31
N GLY A 18 -14.73 -13.88 -29.21
CA GLY A 18 -15.61 -12.76 -29.58
C GLY A 18 -16.13 -11.90 -28.42
N ARG A 19 -15.80 -12.22 -27.16
CA ARG A 19 -16.17 -11.37 -26.02
C ARG A 19 -15.05 -10.39 -25.67
N THR A 20 -15.44 -9.16 -25.33
CA THR A 20 -14.48 -8.17 -24.80
C THR A 20 -14.12 -8.51 -23.36
N LEU A 21 -12.83 -8.79 -23.11
CA LEU A 21 -12.28 -8.95 -21.76
C LEU A 21 -11.82 -7.60 -21.22
N ASN A 22 -12.48 -7.11 -20.16
CA ASN A 22 -12.02 -5.95 -19.40
C ASN A 22 -11.31 -6.43 -18.14
N CYS A 23 -10.01 -6.19 -18.03
CA CYS A 23 -9.23 -6.58 -16.85
C CYS A 23 -8.09 -5.60 -16.59
N TYR A 24 -7.58 -5.62 -15.36
CA TYR A 24 -6.35 -4.95 -14.97
C TYR A 24 -5.22 -5.97 -14.87
N VAL A 25 -4.11 -5.71 -15.54
CA VAL A 25 -2.87 -6.50 -15.41
C VAL A 25 -1.89 -5.68 -14.60
N TYR A 26 -1.45 -6.25 -13.47
CA TYR A 26 -0.56 -5.57 -12.55
C TYR A 26 0.85 -6.17 -12.61
N ASP A 27 1.83 -5.30 -12.83
CA ASP A 27 3.25 -5.61 -12.67
C ASP A 27 3.80 -4.81 -11.49
N THR A 28 4.21 -5.50 -10.42
CA THR A 28 4.77 -4.86 -9.22
C THR A 28 6.26 -4.53 -9.36
N THR A 29 6.93 -5.00 -10.42
CA THR A 29 8.38 -4.84 -10.61
C THR A 29 8.83 -3.38 -10.59
N PRO A 30 8.19 -2.44 -11.32
CA PRO A 30 8.62 -1.04 -11.30
C PRO A 30 8.49 -0.40 -9.92
N MET A 31 7.43 -0.75 -9.17
CA MET A 31 7.23 -0.27 -7.81
C MET A 31 8.31 -0.80 -6.86
N ARG A 32 8.61 -2.10 -6.92
CA ARG A 32 9.66 -2.72 -6.10
C ARG A 32 11.03 -2.07 -6.35
N GLN A 33 11.38 -1.89 -7.63
CA GLN A 33 12.61 -1.21 -8.04
C GLN A 33 12.64 0.23 -7.54
N LYS A 34 11.52 0.95 -7.59
CA LYS A 34 11.43 2.32 -7.09
C LYS A 34 11.65 2.39 -5.58
N ILE A 35 11.00 1.51 -4.80
CA ILE A 35 11.18 1.47 -3.33
C ILE A 35 12.64 1.15 -3.00
N ALA A 36 13.22 0.11 -3.61
CA ALA A 36 14.62 -0.26 -3.40
C ALA A 36 15.59 0.87 -3.77
N HIS A 37 15.34 1.57 -4.89
CA HIS A 37 16.14 2.71 -5.30
C HIS A 37 16.02 3.87 -4.31
N LEU A 38 14.81 4.23 -3.88
CA LEU A 38 14.60 5.29 -2.89
C LEU A 38 15.32 4.98 -1.58
N ASN A 39 15.19 3.76 -1.06
CA ASN A 39 15.93 3.32 0.13
C ASN A 39 17.45 3.44 -0.03
N ALA A 40 17.98 3.22 -1.24
CA ALA A 40 19.43 3.31 -1.51
C ALA A 40 19.96 4.76 -1.61
N ILE A 41 19.11 5.73 -1.96
CA ILE A 41 19.54 7.13 -2.18
C ILE A 41 19.10 8.09 -1.07
N MET A 42 18.13 7.70 -0.24
CA MET A 42 17.60 8.57 0.81
C MET A 42 18.64 8.79 1.92
N PRO A 43 18.73 10.00 2.49
CA PRO A 43 19.61 10.28 3.62
C PRO A 43 19.29 9.41 4.84
N ALA A 44 20.27 9.25 5.73
CA ALA A 44 20.05 8.61 7.01
C ALA A 44 18.89 9.29 7.77
N GLY A 45 17.96 8.48 8.29
CA GLY A 45 16.77 8.95 9.01
C GLY A 45 15.55 9.24 8.12
N VAL A 46 15.65 9.09 6.80
CA VAL A 46 14.49 9.17 5.90
C VAL A 46 13.99 7.76 5.58
N GLU A 47 12.71 7.53 5.81
CA GLU A 47 12.06 6.24 5.60
C GLU A 47 11.02 6.33 4.48
N VAL A 48 10.91 5.26 3.69
CA VAL A 48 9.98 5.19 2.56
C VAL A 48 8.71 4.45 2.97
N TYR A 49 7.59 5.15 2.97
CA TYR A 49 6.25 4.59 3.19
C TYR A 49 5.50 4.47 1.86
N TYR A 50 4.76 3.37 1.67
CA TYR A 50 3.88 3.21 0.52
C TYR A 50 2.50 3.80 0.83
N ALA A 51 2.00 4.65 -0.07
CA ALA A 51 0.69 5.27 0.05
C ALA A 51 -0.43 4.29 -0.33
N MET A 52 -1.29 3.90 0.62
CA MET A 52 -2.37 2.93 0.39
C MET A 52 -3.28 3.33 -0.79
N LYS A 53 -3.57 4.64 -0.90
CA LYS A 53 -4.40 5.22 -1.97
C LYS A 53 -3.88 5.00 -3.38
N ALA A 54 -2.59 4.71 -3.55
CA ALA A 54 -2.02 4.44 -4.87
C ALA A 54 -2.57 3.13 -5.47
N ASN A 55 -2.59 2.07 -4.67
CA ASN A 55 -3.26 0.80 -4.99
C ASN A 55 -3.36 -0.05 -3.70
N PRO A 56 -4.57 -0.32 -3.18
CA PRO A 56 -4.76 -1.04 -1.93
C PRO A 56 -4.80 -2.56 -2.10
N HIS A 57 -4.52 -3.08 -3.30
CA HIS A 57 -4.54 -4.49 -3.57
C HIS A 57 -3.46 -5.23 -2.76
N LEU A 58 -3.83 -6.32 -2.09
CA LEU A 58 -2.97 -7.06 -1.16
C LEU A 58 -1.58 -7.40 -1.75
N ALA A 59 -1.56 -7.82 -3.03
CA ALA A 59 -0.31 -8.12 -3.74
C ALA A 59 0.65 -6.92 -3.87
N PHE A 60 0.13 -5.68 -3.98
CA PHE A 60 0.98 -4.48 -3.98
C PHE A 60 1.53 -4.19 -2.59
N LEU A 61 0.72 -4.34 -1.55
CA LEU A 61 1.15 -4.12 -0.18
C LEU A 61 2.24 -5.13 0.23
N GLN A 62 2.03 -6.41 -0.07
CA GLN A 62 3.03 -7.47 0.14
C GLN A 62 4.31 -7.18 -0.66
N ALA A 63 4.17 -6.77 -1.92
CA ALA A 63 5.30 -6.40 -2.76
C ALA A 63 6.08 -5.19 -2.23
N ALA A 64 5.39 -4.19 -1.67
CA ALA A 64 6.02 -3.04 -1.04
C ALA A 64 6.81 -3.45 0.21
N ARG A 65 6.22 -4.31 1.05
CA ARG A 65 6.89 -4.87 2.24
C ARG A 65 8.17 -5.61 1.86
N GLU A 66 8.06 -6.52 0.90
CA GLU A 66 9.20 -7.32 0.41
C GLU A 66 10.29 -6.46 -0.26
N ALA A 67 9.92 -5.34 -0.87
CA ALA A 67 10.86 -4.38 -1.44
C ALA A 67 11.53 -3.47 -0.39
N GLY A 68 11.14 -3.58 0.88
CA GLY A 68 11.72 -2.83 1.98
C GLY A 68 11.06 -1.47 2.25
N ALA A 69 9.78 -1.30 1.92
CA ALA A 69 9.03 -0.16 2.45
C ALA A 69 9.03 -0.23 3.99
N ALA A 70 9.30 0.90 4.65
CA ALA A 70 9.28 1.01 6.10
C ALA A 70 7.88 0.74 6.67
N GLY A 71 6.85 1.04 5.87
CA GLY A 71 5.47 0.94 6.28
C GLY A 71 4.45 1.40 5.24
N ILE A 72 3.21 1.57 5.69
CA ILE A 72 2.09 2.01 4.86
C ILE A 72 1.50 3.32 5.42
N GLU A 73 1.25 4.28 4.53
CA GLU A 73 0.41 5.44 4.81
C GLU A 73 -1.06 5.07 4.58
N ILE A 74 -1.87 5.24 5.62
CA ILE A 74 -3.29 4.92 5.68
C ILE A 74 -4.13 6.16 5.97
N ALA A 75 -5.38 6.14 5.54
CA ALA A 75 -6.39 7.17 5.75
C ALA A 75 -7.65 6.66 6.45
N SER A 76 -7.73 5.36 6.77
CA SER A 76 -8.87 4.76 7.52
C SER A 76 -8.48 3.45 8.22
N LEU A 77 -9.30 2.99 9.17
CA LEU A 77 -9.11 1.69 9.80
C LEU A 77 -9.21 0.51 8.82
N GLY A 78 -10.11 0.58 7.83
CA GLY A 78 -10.21 -0.48 6.81
C GLY A 78 -8.95 -0.59 5.93
N GLU A 79 -8.19 0.49 5.80
CA GLU A 79 -6.86 0.46 5.19
C GLU A 79 -5.79 -0.09 6.13
N ALA A 80 -5.89 0.22 7.43
CA ALA A 80 -5.02 -0.37 8.45
C ALA A 80 -5.15 -1.90 8.47
N GLU A 81 -6.38 -2.43 8.41
CA GLU A 81 -6.66 -3.86 8.33
C GLU A 81 -6.00 -4.52 7.12
N LYS A 82 -6.05 -3.87 5.94
CA LYS A 82 -5.39 -4.37 4.72
C LYS A 82 -3.86 -4.36 4.86
N ALA A 83 -3.29 -3.33 5.47
CA ALA A 83 -1.86 -3.25 5.71
C ALA A 83 -1.39 -4.35 6.69
N VAL A 84 -2.15 -4.60 7.75
CA VAL A 84 -1.89 -5.70 8.70
C VAL A 84 -2.03 -7.05 8.02
N ALA A 85 -3.06 -7.26 7.20
CA ALA A 85 -3.23 -8.48 6.40
C ALA A 85 -2.09 -8.70 5.39
N ALA A 86 -1.43 -7.63 4.94
CA ALA A 86 -0.24 -7.69 4.10
C ALA A 86 1.06 -8.00 4.89
N GLY A 87 0.99 -8.07 6.21
CA GLY A 87 2.08 -8.41 7.11
C GLY A 87 2.87 -7.22 7.67
N PHE A 88 2.33 -6.00 7.60
CA PHE A 88 2.90 -4.86 8.33
C PHE A 88 2.40 -4.86 9.78
N ALA A 89 3.25 -4.45 10.73
CA ALA A 89 2.81 -4.21 12.09
C ALA A 89 2.12 -2.83 12.21
N PRO A 90 1.22 -2.62 13.19
CA PRO A 90 0.68 -1.29 13.48
C PRO A 90 1.75 -0.20 13.66
N SER A 91 2.88 -0.55 14.27
CA SER A 91 4.06 0.33 14.43
C SER A 91 4.78 0.70 13.13
N GLN A 92 4.31 0.18 12.00
CA GLN A 92 4.74 0.54 10.64
C GLN A 92 3.67 1.33 9.89
N LEU A 93 2.58 1.74 10.54
CA LEU A 93 1.53 2.52 9.89
C LEU A 93 1.70 4.00 10.24
N ILE A 94 1.39 4.87 9.27
CA ILE A 94 1.21 6.30 9.49
C ILE A 94 -0.21 6.69 9.06
N TYR A 95 -0.93 7.40 9.92
CA TYR A 95 -2.34 7.75 9.69
C TYR A 95 -2.48 9.23 9.33
N THR A 96 -2.86 9.51 8.07
CA THR A 96 -2.90 10.85 7.46
C THR A 96 -4.30 11.35 7.07
N GLY A 97 -5.35 10.54 7.19
CA GLY A 97 -6.72 10.93 6.78
C GLY A 97 -7.30 12.09 7.62
N PRO A 98 -7.99 13.09 7.05
CA PRO A 98 -8.42 14.32 7.76
C PRO A 98 -9.72 14.20 8.57
N GLY A 99 -10.31 13.01 8.67
CA GLY A 99 -11.61 12.78 9.29
C GLY A 99 -11.58 11.70 10.37
N LYS A 100 -10.52 11.66 11.18
CA LYS A 100 -10.33 10.58 12.16
C LYS A 100 -11.36 10.74 13.27
N THR A 101 -12.11 9.68 13.56
CA THR A 101 -13.03 9.71 14.71
C THR A 101 -12.27 9.50 16.02
N PRO A 102 -12.85 9.89 17.18
CA PRO A 102 -12.25 9.59 18.48
C PRO A 102 -11.97 8.09 18.71
N GLU A 103 -12.78 7.21 18.15
CA GLU A 103 -12.58 5.76 18.17
C GLU A 103 -11.38 5.34 17.33
N GLU A 104 -11.22 5.88 16.12
CA GLU A 104 -10.07 5.60 15.26
C GLU A 104 -8.76 6.11 15.87
N LEU A 105 -8.78 7.28 16.50
CA LEU A 105 -7.65 7.85 17.24
C LEU A 105 -7.27 6.96 18.44
N ARG A 106 -8.26 6.56 19.24
CA ARG A 106 -8.03 5.66 20.38
C ARG A 106 -7.42 4.33 19.93
N TRP A 107 -8.00 3.72 18.89
CA TRP A 107 -7.45 2.51 18.30
C TRP A 107 -6.00 2.70 17.85
N GLY A 108 -5.70 3.82 17.19
CA GLY A 108 -4.36 4.12 16.72
C GLY A 108 -3.34 4.20 17.85
N VAL A 109 -3.71 4.80 18.99
CA VAL A 109 -2.85 4.83 20.19
C VAL A 109 -2.72 3.43 20.81
N GLU A 110 -3.82 2.71 20.99
CA GLU A 110 -3.84 1.38 21.63
C GLU A 110 -3.05 0.33 20.84
N GLN A 111 -3.09 0.38 19.51
CA GLN A 111 -2.32 -0.52 18.65
C GLN A 111 -0.85 -0.09 18.50
N GLY A 112 -0.48 1.11 18.95
CA GLY A 112 0.86 1.65 18.78
C GLY A 112 1.18 2.00 17.32
N ILE A 113 0.24 2.66 16.63
CA ILE A 113 0.52 3.28 15.33
C ILE A 113 1.72 4.21 15.46
N ARG A 114 2.63 4.17 14.49
CA ARG A 114 3.88 4.94 14.53
C ARG A 114 3.63 6.44 14.61
N THR A 115 2.74 6.93 13.76
CA THR A 115 2.49 8.37 13.64
C THR A 115 1.03 8.61 13.24
N ILE A 116 0.38 9.53 13.94
CA ILE A 116 -0.92 10.07 13.57
C ILE A 116 -0.68 11.53 13.21
N HIS A 117 -0.97 11.91 11.96
CA HIS A 117 -0.90 13.29 11.53
C HIS A 117 -2.18 13.98 11.95
N VAL A 118 -2.08 14.96 12.85
CA VAL A 118 -3.21 15.75 13.32
C VAL A 118 -3.56 16.78 12.25
N GLU A 119 -4.78 16.72 11.72
CA GLU A 119 -5.23 17.59 10.61
C GLU A 119 -6.20 18.70 11.07
N SER A 120 -6.62 18.68 12.33
CA SER A 120 -7.47 19.73 12.92
C SER A 120 -7.25 19.89 14.43
N LEU A 121 -7.64 21.05 14.99
CA LEU A 121 -7.61 21.27 16.44
C LEU A 121 -8.55 20.35 17.22
N LEU A 122 -9.57 19.78 16.57
CA LEU A 122 -10.47 18.82 17.22
C LEU A 122 -9.80 17.45 17.41
N GLU A 123 -8.78 17.14 16.61
CA GLU A 123 -8.00 15.90 16.72
C GLU A 123 -6.83 16.00 17.73
N ALA A 124 -6.46 17.21 18.18
CA ALA A 124 -5.30 17.50 19.03
C ALA A 124 -5.62 17.46 20.53
#